data_AF-A0A820LU52-F1
#
_entry.id   AF-A0A820LU52-F1
#
_cell.length_a   1.000
_cell.length_b   1.000
_cell.length_c   1.000
_cell.angle_alpha   90.00
_cell.angle_beta   90.00
_cell.angle_gamma   90.00
#
_symmetry.space_group_name_H-M   'P 1'
#
loop_
_entity.id
_entity.type
_entity.pdbx_description
1 polymer ?
#
loop_
_entity_poly.entity_id
_entity_poly.type
_entity_poly.pdbx_seq_one_letter_code
_entity_poly.pdbx_strand_id
1 'polypeptide(L)'
;GTIEGAYFVKHGTSIRLSEQDLIDCSWGFGNNGCDGGEDFRAYQYIMKHNGIALEDAYGPYLQEDSFCHHDNTTKGTKILGYVNITEGDEEALRIAIATKGPVSVGIDAAHKGFLFYASGVFYDPDCGSSPEA
;
A
#
# COMPACT_ATOMS: atom_id res chain seq x y z
N GLY A 1 -3.78 1.96 3.53
CA GLY A 1 -2.78 2.96 3.96
C GLY A 1 -2.74 4.24 3.13
N THR A 2 -1.77 4.37 2.22
CA THR A 2 -1.45 5.61 1.46
C THR A 2 -2.67 6.26 0.79
N ILE A 3 -3.54 5.47 0.18
CA ILE A 3 -4.75 5.96 -0.50
C ILE A 3 -5.76 6.56 0.50
N GLU A 4 -5.91 5.94 1.67
CA GLU A 4 -6.79 6.44 2.73
C GLU A 4 -6.26 7.75 3.32
N GLY A 5 -4.93 7.84 3.50
CA GLY A 5 -4.27 9.07 3.92
C GLY A 5 -4.48 10.21 2.93
N ALA A 6 -4.28 9.95 1.63
CA ALA A 6 -4.55 10.92 0.58
C ALA A 6 -6.03 11.31 0.50
N TYR A 7 -6.94 10.35 0.73
CA TYR A 7 -8.38 10.61 0.81
C TYR A 7 -8.69 11.56 1.98
N PHE A 8 -8.15 11.30 3.17
CA PHE A 8 -8.33 12.14 4.35
C PHE A 8 -7.81 13.56 4.13
N VAL A 9 -6.61 13.73 3.56
CA VAL A 9 -6.05 15.05 3.23
C VAL A 9 -6.98 15.85 2.30
N LYS A 10 -7.62 15.17 1.35
CA LYS A 10 -8.51 15.82 0.37
C LYS A 10 -9.90 16.12 0.91
N HIS A 11 -10.48 15.22 1.71
CA HIS A 11 -11.89 15.23 2.06
C HIS A 11 -12.15 15.60 3.54
N GLY A 12 -11.15 15.52 4.40
CA GLY A 12 -11.28 15.76 5.84
C GLY A 12 -11.98 14.63 6.60
N THR A 13 -12.29 13.52 5.94
CA THR A 13 -12.93 12.33 6.52
C THR A 13 -12.15 11.07 6.17
N SER A 14 -12.19 10.08 7.06
CA SER A 14 -11.52 8.80 6.85
C SER A 14 -12.48 7.78 6.26
N ILE A 15 -11.95 6.93 5.38
CA ILE A 15 -12.59 5.71 4.90
C ILE A 15 -11.66 4.53 5.19
N ARG A 16 -12.22 3.32 5.25
CA ARG A 16 -11.44 2.08 5.34
C ARG A 16 -11.56 1.31 4.03
N LEU A 17 -10.43 1.02 3.41
CA LEU A 17 -10.34 0.33 2.13
C LEU A 17 -9.94 -1.13 2.36
N SER A 18 -10.40 -2.03 1.51
CA SER A 18 -10.17 -3.47 1.69
C SER A 18 -8.77 -3.89 1.21
N GLU A 19 -7.90 -4.34 2.11
CA GLU A 19 -6.66 -5.03 1.73
C GLU A 19 -6.95 -6.36 1.02
N GLN A 20 -8.02 -7.07 1.42
CA GLN A 20 -8.40 -8.34 0.81
C GLN A 20 -8.77 -8.19 -0.68
N ASP A 21 -9.35 -7.04 -1.05
CA ASP A 21 -9.61 -6.71 -2.47
C ASP A 21 -8.33 -6.70 -3.30
N LEU A 22 -7.24 -6.15 -2.75
CA LEU A 22 -5.94 -6.18 -3.42
C LEU A 22 -5.36 -7.58 -3.47
N ILE A 23 -5.44 -8.34 -2.37
CA ILE A 23 -4.91 -9.71 -2.30
C ILE A 23 -5.59 -10.61 -3.31
N ASP A 24 -6.92 -10.57 -3.44
CA ASP A 24 -7.64 -11.51 -4.29
C ASP A 24 -7.67 -11.09 -5.76
N CYS A 25 -7.64 -9.78 -6.06
CA CYS A 25 -7.98 -9.27 -7.40
C CYS A 25 -6.82 -8.68 -8.19
N SER A 26 -5.67 -8.36 -7.57
CA SER A 26 -4.57 -7.68 -8.27
C SER A 26 -3.58 -8.62 -8.97
N TRP A 27 -3.87 -9.92 -9.04
CA TRP A 27 -3.01 -10.96 -9.65
C TRP A 27 -2.69 -10.67 -11.12
N GLY A 28 -3.69 -10.21 -11.89
CA GLY A 28 -3.50 -9.84 -13.30
C GLY A 28 -2.61 -8.62 -13.53
N PHE A 29 -2.20 -7.92 -12.45
CA PHE A 29 -1.28 -6.79 -12.47
C PHE A 29 0.11 -7.14 -11.94
N GLY A 30 0.34 -8.42 -11.58
CA GLY A 30 1.63 -8.96 -11.16
C GLY A 30 1.86 -9.02 -9.66
N ASN A 31 0.83 -8.78 -8.84
CA ASN A 31 0.89 -9.11 -7.41
C ASN A 31 0.57 -10.59 -7.20
N ASN A 32 1.03 -11.18 -6.09
CA ASN A 32 0.91 -12.62 -5.81
C ASN A 32 0.19 -12.88 -4.48
N GLY A 33 -0.83 -12.09 -4.16
CA GLY A 33 -1.62 -12.27 -2.94
C GLY A 33 -0.75 -12.29 -1.68
N CYS A 34 -0.85 -13.37 -0.92
CA CYS A 34 -0.08 -13.59 0.32
C CYS A 34 1.43 -13.81 0.10
N ASP A 35 1.87 -14.10 -1.13
CA ASP A 35 3.28 -14.27 -1.50
C ASP A 35 3.95 -12.95 -1.95
N GLY A 36 3.28 -11.82 -1.72
CA GLY A 36 3.83 -10.47 -1.89
C GLY A 36 3.34 -9.74 -3.14
N GLY A 37 3.72 -8.47 -3.24
CA GLY A 37 3.32 -7.58 -4.32
C GLY A 37 3.85 -6.17 -4.12
N GLU A 38 3.58 -5.30 -5.09
CA GLU A 38 4.10 -3.94 -5.13
C GLU A 38 2.96 -2.92 -5.24
N ASP A 39 3.13 -1.81 -4.51
CA ASP A 39 2.13 -0.75 -4.42
C ASP A 39 1.71 -0.20 -5.78
N PHE A 40 2.66 0.00 -6.70
CA PHE A 40 2.37 0.55 -8.01
C PHE A 40 1.51 -0.40 -8.87
N ARG A 41 1.63 -1.72 -8.69
CA ARG A 41 0.79 -2.72 -9.38
C ARG A 41 -0.63 -2.69 -8.81
N ALA A 42 -0.75 -2.59 -7.49
CA ALA A 42 -2.05 -2.37 -6.84
C ALA A 42 -2.70 -1.06 -7.34
N TYR A 43 -1.93 0.02 -7.50
CA TYR A 43 -2.46 1.28 -8.03
C TYR A 43 -2.96 1.15 -9.47
N GLN A 44 -2.23 0.45 -10.33
CA GLN A 44 -2.68 0.17 -11.69
C GLN A 44 -4.00 -0.63 -11.72
N TYR A 45 -4.12 -1.62 -10.84
CA TYR A 45 -5.38 -2.36 -10.63
C TYR A 45 -6.52 -1.41 -10.25
N ILE A 46 -6.36 -0.60 -9.20
CA ILE A 46 -7.38 0.34 -8.72
C ILE A 46 -7.80 1.32 -9.83
N MET A 47 -6.84 1.84 -10.59
CA MET A 47 -7.11 2.74 -11.71
C MET A 47 -7.90 2.05 -12.82
N LYS A 48 -7.56 0.80 -13.16
CA LYS A 48 -8.26 0.02 -14.18
C LYS A 48 -9.69 -0.32 -13.78
N HIS A 49 -9.91 -0.64 -12.51
CA HIS A 49 -11.20 -1.06 -11.96
C HIS A 49 -12.03 0.10 -11.39
N ASN A 50 -11.59 1.35 -11.63
CA ASN A 50 -12.28 2.58 -11.24
C ASN A 50 -12.54 2.67 -9.71
N GLY A 51 -11.63 2.10 -8.93
CA GLY A 51 -11.62 2.19 -7.48
C GLY A 51 -11.26 0.89 -6.78
N ILE A 52 -11.16 0.99 -5.47
CA ILE A 52 -10.96 -0.12 -4.53
C ILE A 52 -12.20 -0.23 -3.64
N ALA A 53 -12.56 -1.43 -3.24
CA ALA A 53 -13.68 -1.66 -2.34
C ALA A 53 -13.47 -1.04 -0.95
N LEU A 54 -14.57 -0.66 -0.30
CA LEU A 54 -14.55 -0.43 1.15
C LEU A 54 -14.34 -1.75 1.88
N GLU A 55 -13.68 -1.72 3.03
CA GLU A 55 -13.44 -2.91 3.87
C GLU A 55 -14.76 -3.60 4.26
N ASP A 56 -15.75 -2.85 4.71
CA ASP A 56 -17.06 -3.39 5.11
C ASP A 56 -17.85 -3.99 3.94
N ALA A 57 -17.65 -3.48 2.72
CA ALA A 57 -18.32 -3.94 1.51
C ALA A 57 -17.65 -5.18 0.89
N TYR A 58 -16.34 -5.33 1.04
CA TYR A 58 -15.62 -6.51 0.58
C TYR A 58 -15.76 -7.66 1.58
N GLY A 59 -15.68 -7.37 2.87
CA GLY A 59 -15.65 -8.36 3.94
C GLY A 59 -14.35 -8.29 4.75
N PRO A 60 -14.22 -9.11 5.79
CA PRO A 60 -13.06 -9.09 6.67
C PRO A 60 -11.78 -9.44 5.91
N TYR A 61 -10.65 -8.91 6.38
CA TYR A 61 -9.34 -9.37 5.96
C TYR A 61 -9.10 -10.80 6.45
N LEU A 62 -8.84 -11.73 5.52
CA LEU A 62 -8.79 -13.17 5.80
C LEU A 62 -7.38 -13.69 6.06
N GLN A 63 -6.34 -12.94 5.69
CA GLN A 63 -4.94 -13.38 5.76
C GLN A 63 -4.66 -14.64 4.91
N GLU A 64 -5.43 -14.84 3.85
CA GLU A 64 -5.28 -15.93 2.89
C GLU A 64 -5.70 -15.46 1.50
N ASP A 65 -5.24 -16.18 0.48
CA ASP A 65 -5.69 -15.98 -0.89
C ASP A 65 -7.10 -16.54 -1.07
N SER A 66 -7.99 -15.74 -1.67
CA SER A 66 -9.37 -16.14 -1.93
C SER A 66 -9.82 -15.78 -3.35
N PHE A 67 -11.11 -15.98 -3.62
CA PHE A 67 -11.69 -15.66 -4.92
C PHE A 67 -12.05 -14.18 -5.00
N CYS A 68 -11.48 -13.49 -5.98
CA CYS A 68 -11.83 -12.11 -6.29
C CYS A 68 -13.34 -11.95 -6.51
N HIS A 69 -13.97 -11.04 -5.75
CA HIS A 69 -15.36 -10.65 -5.92
C HIS A 69 -15.54 -9.13 -5.94
N HIS A 70 -14.53 -8.41 -6.44
CA HIS A 70 -14.51 -6.95 -6.53
C HIS A 70 -15.81 -6.40 -7.13
N ASP A 71 -16.25 -6.85 -8.29
CA ASP A 71 -17.36 -6.23 -9.03
C ASP A 71 -18.69 -6.22 -8.26
N ASN A 72 -18.85 -7.06 -7.23
CA ASN A 72 -20.05 -7.14 -6.39
C ASN A 72 -19.98 -6.24 -5.14
N THR A 73 -19.01 -5.33 -5.05
CA THR A 73 -18.76 -4.51 -3.86
C THR A 73 -18.92 -3.01 -4.10
N THR A 74 -19.24 -2.27 -3.04
CA THR A 74 -19.23 -0.80 -3.06
C THR A 74 -17.79 -0.28 -3.10
N LYS A 75 -17.47 0.57 -4.07
CA LYS A 75 -16.15 1.21 -4.20
C LYS A 75 -16.02 2.39 -3.26
N GLY A 76 -14.93 2.46 -2.52
CA GLY A 76 -14.64 3.55 -1.58
C GLY A 76 -14.09 4.79 -2.29
N THR A 77 -13.02 4.62 -3.07
CA THR A 77 -12.42 5.72 -3.81
C THR A 77 -11.68 5.24 -5.05
N LYS A 78 -11.49 6.16 -6.00
CA LYS A 78 -10.63 5.99 -7.18
C LYS A 78 -9.37 6.83 -7.03
N ILE A 79 -8.28 6.34 -7.59
CA ILE A 79 -7.05 7.13 -7.78
C ILE A 79 -6.92 7.48 -9.26
N LEU A 80 -6.37 8.67 -9.54
CA LEU A 80 -6.20 9.16 -10.92
C LEU A 80 -4.80 8.86 -11.48
N GLY A 81 -3.86 8.52 -10.61
CA GLY A 81 -2.46 8.29 -10.93
C GLY A 81 -1.64 8.17 -9.67
N TYR A 82 -0.36 7.83 -9.85
CA TYR A 82 0.66 7.79 -8.82
C TYR A 82 1.97 8.36 -9.38
N VAL A 83 2.89 8.72 -8.49
CA VAL A 83 4.23 9.20 -8.83
C VAL A 83 5.23 8.36 -8.05
N ASN A 84 6.24 7.83 -8.74
CA ASN A 84 7.37 7.21 -8.10
C ASN A 84 8.38 8.30 -7.74
N ILE A 85 8.75 8.37 -6.47
CA ILE A 85 9.88 9.18 -6.03
C ILE A 85 11.16 8.46 -6.48
N THR A 86 12.16 9.23 -6.91
CA THR A 86 13.44 8.67 -7.32
C THR A 86 14.05 7.87 -6.16
N GLU A 87 14.49 6.66 -6.47
CA GLU A 87 15.11 5.76 -5.49
C GLU A 87 16.28 6.44 -4.77
N GLY A 88 16.30 6.37 -3.44
CA GLY A 88 17.33 6.98 -2.60
C GLY A 88 17.24 8.51 -2.43
N ASP A 89 16.27 9.20 -3.05
CA ASP A 89 16.10 10.65 -2.89
C ASP A 89 15.27 10.99 -1.63
N GLU A 90 15.94 11.00 -0.49
CA GLU A 90 15.32 11.33 0.80
C GLU A 90 14.76 12.75 0.87
N GLU A 91 15.34 13.72 0.16
CA GLU A 91 14.81 15.09 0.15
C GLU A 91 13.51 15.15 -0.64
N ALA A 92 13.42 14.49 -1.80
CA ALA A 92 12.18 14.35 -2.53
C ALA A 92 11.11 13.61 -1.72
N LEU A 93 11.48 12.56 -0.98
CA LEU A 93 10.57 11.87 -0.06
C LEU A 93 10.07 12.80 1.05
N ARG A 94 10.95 13.57 1.67
CA ARG A 94 10.59 14.56 2.70
C ARG A 94 9.60 15.59 2.17
N ILE A 95 9.85 16.13 0.98
CA ILE A 95 8.96 17.09 0.32
C ILE A 95 7.61 16.46 -0.01
N ALA A 96 7.60 15.23 -0.52
CA ALA A 96 6.37 14.51 -0.85
C ALA A 96 5.50 14.31 0.40
N ILE A 97 6.09 13.82 1.51
CA ILE A 97 5.37 13.65 2.78
C ILE A 97 4.78 14.98 3.25
N ALA A 98 5.60 16.04 3.28
CA ALA A 98 5.19 17.35 3.78
C ALA A 98 4.09 18.01 2.94
N THR A 99 4.06 17.78 1.63
CA THR A 99 3.19 18.52 0.71
C THR A 99 2.04 17.71 0.14
N LYS A 100 2.10 16.37 0.18
CA LYS A 100 1.10 15.46 -0.41
C LYS A 100 0.42 14.54 0.62
N GLY A 101 1.04 14.29 1.77
CA GLY A 101 0.55 13.37 2.79
C GLY A 101 1.33 12.05 2.82
N PRO A 102 0.77 10.98 3.41
CA PRO A 102 1.45 9.69 3.53
C PRO A 102 1.93 9.14 2.18
N VAL A 103 3.08 8.47 2.19
CA VAL A 103 3.74 7.88 1.01
C VAL A 103 3.99 6.40 1.28
N SER A 104 3.75 5.55 0.28
CA SER A 104 4.07 4.13 0.35
C SER A 104 5.57 3.92 0.15
N VAL A 105 6.20 3.12 1.01
CA VAL A 105 7.65 2.84 0.97
C VAL A 105 7.90 1.36 1.24
N GLY A 106 8.93 0.80 0.61
CA GLY A 106 9.51 -0.49 0.97
C GLY A 106 10.78 -0.30 1.79
N ILE A 107 11.02 -1.20 2.73
CA ILE A 107 12.23 -1.25 3.58
C ILE A 107 12.71 -2.70 3.69
N ASP A 108 14.00 -2.89 3.97
CA ASP A 108 14.51 -4.18 4.43
C ASP A 108 14.07 -4.41 5.89
N ALA A 109 13.19 -5.37 6.07
CA ALA A 109 12.64 -5.77 7.37
C ALA A 109 13.09 -7.18 7.79
N ALA A 110 14.07 -7.78 7.11
CA ALA A 110 14.51 -9.16 7.35
C ALA A 110 15.26 -9.32 8.69
N HIS A 111 15.79 -8.21 9.23
CA HIS A 111 16.64 -8.21 10.42
C HIS A 111 15.83 -8.37 11.72
N LYS A 112 16.34 -9.20 12.64
CA LYS A 112 15.71 -9.42 13.96
C LYS A 112 15.55 -8.12 14.75
N GLY A 113 16.43 -7.15 14.53
CA GLY A 113 16.35 -5.83 15.16
C GLY A 113 15.02 -5.15 14.85
N PHE A 114 14.55 -5.23 13.60
CA PHE A 114 13.28 -4.64 13.19
C PHE A 114 12.09 -5.43 13.74
N LEU A 115 12.14 -6.77 13.70
CA LEU A 115 11.07 -7.64 14.21
C LEU A 115 10.75 -7.40 15.70
N PHE A 116 11.76 -7.11 16.52
CA PHE A 116 11.61 -6.87 17.96
C PHE A 116 11.75 -5.39 18.36
N TYR A 117 11.74 -4.48 17.39
CA TYR A 117 11.78 -3.04 17.67
C TYR A 117 10.58 -2.61 18.51
N ALA A 118 10.80 -1.76 19.51
CA ALA A 118 9.77 -1.33 20.45
C ALA A 118 9.66 0.18 20.65
N SER A 119 10.78 0.92 20.61
CA SER A 119 10.79 2.38 20.81
C SER A 119 12.13 2.99 20.40
N GLY A 120 12.16 4.31 20.21
CA GLY A 120 13.36 5.09 19.87
C GLY A 120 13.42 5.48 18.40
N VAL A 121 14.63 5.54 17.86
CA VAL A 121 14.88 5.67 16.41
C VAL A 121 15.61 4.40 16.00
N PHE A 122 14.97 3.60 15.16
CA PHE A 122 15.57 2.37 14.65
C PHE A 122 16.71 2.69 13.68
N TYR A 123 17.83 2.00 13.83
CA TYR A 123 18.98 2.06 12.92
C TYR A 123 19.65 0.69 12.92
N ASP A 124 19.87 0.14 11.72
CA ASP A 124 20.53 -1.13 11.51
C ASP A 124 21.65 -0.96 10.48
N PRO A 125 22.93 -1.15 10.83
CA PRO A 125 24.04 -1.01 9.90
C PRO A 125 24.06 -2.09 8.81
N ASP A 126 23.34 -3.20 9.01
CA ASP A 126 23.27 -4.32 8.06
C ASP A 126 22.04 -4.22 7.14
N CYS A 127 21.23 -3.15 7.27
CA CYS A 127 20.06 -2.89 6.43
C CYS A 127 20.46 -2.74 4.95
N GLY A 128 19.86 -3.57 4.10
CA GLY A 128 20.04 -3.50 2.65
C GLY A 128 19.19 -2.40 2.00
N SER A 129 19.63 -1.95 0.83
CA SER A 129 18.88 -1.04 -0.05
C SER A 129 18.55 -1.67 -1.40
N SER A 130 18.82 -2.96 -1.59
CA SER A 130 18.52 -3.73 -2.80
C SER A 130 17.30 -4.63 -2.61
N PRO A 131 16.52 -4.91 -3.66
CA PRO A 131 15.33 -5.79 -3.58
C PRO A 131 15.57 -7.24 -3.14
N GLU A 132 16.84 -7.66 -2.99
CA GLU A 132 17.26 -9.03 -2.68
C GLU A 132 17.81 -9.20 -1.24
N ALA A 133 17.69 -8.16 -0.40
CA ALA A 133 18.20 -8.17 0.98
C ALA A 133 17.32 -8.98 1.93
#